data_AF-A0AA95FVN8-F1
#
_entry.id   AF-A0AA95FVN8-F1
#
_cell.length_a   1.000
_cell.length_b   1.000
_cell.length_c   1.000
_cell.angle_alpha   90.00
_cell.angle_beta   90.00
_cell.angle_gamma   90.00
#
_symmetry.space_group_name_H-M   'P 1'
#
loop_
_entity.id
_entity.type
_entity.pdbx_description
1 polymer ?
#
loop_
_entity_poly.entity_id
_entity_poly.type
_entity_poly.pdbx_seq_one_letter_code
_entity_poly.pdbx_strand_id
1 'polypeptide(L)'
;MTTYTPAPTLRGAMLNKVPEITVWFWVIKILCTSVGESFADYINETVGFGLVNTTILFGVALIVALAVQFRTRRYTPWIYWLTVVLVSVEGTLLTDNLTDGHNVPLWISSTVFSVLLVVVFAAWWWRERTLSIHAVNTGSREAWYWLTVLVTFALGTALGDWTVELTGWTPGVSVLLPLGLIALTLLAWRAGVNAVATFWVAFILTRPLGANIGDYLSSDKSEGGLALGTLWPSLAFLAAILAVVVYLSVSKVDRTEERAVSDSAA
;
A
#
# COMPACT_ATOMS: atom_id res chain seq x y z
N MET A 1 49.38 14.93 15.87
CA MET A 1 48.13 15.06 16.66
C MET A 1 46.97 15.15 15.68
N THR A 2 46.35 14.04 15.34
CA THR A 2 45.14 13.98 14.53
C THR A 2 43.96 14.27 15.44
N THR A 3 43.33 15.42 15.25
CA THR A 3 42.07 15.77 15.92
C THR A 3 40.99 14.78 15.50
N TYR A 4 40.59 13.91 16.42
CA TYR A 4 39.40 13.09 16.32
C TYR A 4 38.19 14.01 16.49
N THR A 5 37.56 14.40 15.40
CA THR A 5 36.25 15.06 15.46
C THR A 5 35.22 13.99 15.85
N PRO A 6 34.62 14.05 17.04
CA PRO A 6 33.56 13.11 17.39
C PRO A 6 32.41 13.28 16.39
N ALA A 7 31.93 12.16 15.83
CA ALA A 7 30.74 12.15 14.99
C ALA A 7 29.57 12.82 15.73
N PRO A 8 28.76 13.65 15.07
CA PRO A 8 27.63 14.31 15.72
C PRO A 8 26.73 13.25 16.35
N THR A 9 26.52 13.35 17.66
CA THR A 9 25.62 12.47 18.37
C THR A 9 24.20 12.71 17.86
N LEU A 10 23.60 11.73 17.19
CA LEU A 10 22.25 11.75 16.60
C LEU A 10 21.14 11.75 17.67
N ARG A 11 21.25 12.56 18.73
CA ARG A 11 20.15 12.78 19.68
C ARG A 11 19.15 13.76 19.07
N GLY A 12 18.29 13.24 18.18
CA GLY A 12 17.18 13.99 17.58
C GLY A 12 16.88 13.69 16.11
N ALA A 13 17.72 12.91 15.42
CA ALA A 13 17.44 12.51 14.05
C ALA A 13 16.30 11.50 13.99
N MET A 14 15.33 11.72 13.09
CA MET A 14 14.31 10.72 12.78
C MET A 14 14.98 9.55 12.07
N LEU A 15 14.63 8.33 12.48
CA LEU A 15 15.07 7.11 11.83
C LEU A 15 14.16 6.83 10.62
N ASN A 16 14.61 5.99 9.69
CA ASN A 16 13.77 5.61 8.56
C ASN A 16 12.47 4.99 9.09
N LYS A 17 11.33 5.50 8.62
CA LYS A 17 10.01 5.09 9.11
C LYS A 17 9.32 4.03 8.25
N VAL A 18 9.95 3.64 7.15
CA VAL A 18 9.47 2.59 6.25
C VAL A 18 10.24 1.30 6.53
N PRO A 19 9.57 0.14 6.58
CA PRO A 19 10.23 -1.16 6.72
C PRO A 19 11.20 -1.44 5.57
N GLU A 20 12.15 -2.33 5.85
CA GLU A 20 13.00 -2.93 4.81
C GLU A 20 12.16 -3.69 3.77
N ILE A 21 12.55 -3.56 2.50
CA ILE A 21 11.88 -4.25 1.37
C ILE A 21 12.33 -5.71 1.33
N THR A 22 11.81 -6.52 2.26
CA THR A 22 12.01 -7.97 2.32
C THR A 22 10.85 -8.72 1.66
N VAL A 23 10.90 -10.06 1.62
CA VAL A 23 9.74 -10.87 1.21
C VAL A 23 8.53 -10.57 2.10
N TRP A 24 8.73 -10.36 3.40
CA TRP A 24 7.66 -10.06 4.34
C TRP A 24 6.94 -8.76 4.01
N PHE A 25 7.67 -7.73 3.56
CA PHE A 25 7.08 -6.48 3.10
C PHE A 25 6.05 -6.70 1.99
N TRP A 26 6.40 -7.51 0.98
CA TRP A 26 5.51 -7.80 -0.14
C TRP A 26 4.32 -8.66 0.28
N VAL A 27 4.54 -9.67 1.13
CA VAL A 27 3.48 -10.55 1.63
C VAL A 27 2.42 -9.74 2.39
N ILE A 28 2.82 -9.03 3.45
CA ILE A 28 1.86 -8.28 4.27
C ILE A 28 1.22 -7.14 3.49
N LYS A 29 1.94 -6.52 2.55
CA LYS A 29 1.35 -5.52 1.66
C LYS A 29 0.23 -6.10 0.81
N ILE A 30 0.44 -7.24 0.15
CA ILE A 30 -0.60 -7.90 -0.67
C ILE A 30 -1.79 -8.30 0.22
N LEU A 31 -1.54 -8.78 1.44
CA LEU A 31 -2.62 -9.06 2.39
C LEU A 31 -3.41 -7.79 2.74
N CYS A 32 -2.73 -6.65 2.96
CA CYS A 32 -3.38 -5.37 3.24
C CYS A 32 -4.21 -4.87 2.05
N THR A 33 -3.73 -5.03 0.81
CA THR A 33 -4.46 -4.59 -0.37
C THR A 33 -5.72 -5.42 -0.60
N SER A 34 -5.66 -6.74 -0.42
CA SER A 34 -6.84 -7.60 -0.49
C SER A 34 -7.84 -7.33 0.64
N VAL A 35 -7.36 -7.12 1.88
CA VAL A 35 -8.27 -6.79 2.98
C VAL A 35 -8.92 -5.42 2.82
N GLY A 36 -8.20 -4.46 2.24
CA GLY A 36 -8.73 -3.11 2.02
C GLY A 36 -9.97 -3.11 1.13
N GLU A 37 -9.96 -3.93 0.08
CA GLU A 37 -11.10 -4.15 -0.83
C GLU A 37 -12.26 -4.82 -0.07
N SER A 38 -12.07 -6.08 0.31
CA SER A 38 -13.16 -6.91 0.83
C SER A 38 -13.74 -6.39 2.14
N PHE A 39 -12.94 -5.69 2.95
CA PHE A 39 -13.43 -5.10 4.20
C PHE A 39 -14.21 -3.80 3.97
N ALA A 40 -13.83 -2.99 2.98
CA ALA A 40 -14.62 -1.82 2.58
C ALA A 40 -16.01 -2.26 2.11
N ASP A 41 -16.05 -3.24 1.21
CA ASP A 41 -17.30 -3.80 0.66
C ASP A 41 -18.16 -4.45 1.74
N TYR A 42 -17.54 -5.17 2.67
CA TYR A 42 -18.26 -5.77 3.79
C TYR A 42 -19.01 -4.71 4.61
N ILE A 43 -18.35 -3.60 4.96
CA ILE A 43 -18.98 -2.54 5.77
C ILE A 43 -20.01 -1.76 4.93
N ASN A 44 -19.68 -1.46 3.68
CA ASN A 44 -20.55 -0.72 2.76
C ASN A 44 -21.83 -1.51 2.44
N GLU A 45 -21.68 -2.70 1.87
CA GLU A 45 -22.75 -3.48 1.25
C GLU A 45 -23.35 -4.51 2.21
N THR A 46 -22.51 -5.31 2.87
CA THR A 46 -22.99 -6.45 3.67
C THR A 46 -23.58 -6.01 5.00
N VAL A 47 -22.93 -5.08 5.70
CA VAL A 47 -23.46 -4.43 6.90
C VAL A 47 -24.52 -3.38 6.52
N GLY A 48 -24.50 -2.88 5.28
CA GLY A 48 -25.43 -1.87 4.80
C GLY A 48 -25.20 -0.50 5.42
N PHE A 49 -23.96 -0.19 5.83
CA PHE A 49 -23.64 1.10 6.44
C PHE A 49 -23.67 2.25 5.41
N GLY A 50 -23.49 1.91 4.13
CA GLY A 50 -23.54 2.82 3.00
C GLY A 50 -22.23 3.57 2.77
N LEU A 51 -21.93 3.80 1.49
CA LEU A 51 -20.63 4.25 1.00
C LEU A 51 -20.12 5.53 1.70
N VAL A 52 -20.99 6.54 1.81
CA VAL A 52 -20.63 7.83 2.44
C VAL A 52 -20.26 7.66 3.91
N ASN A 53 -21.05 6.88 4.67
CA ASN A 53 -20.79 6.68 6.09
C ASN A 53 -19.53 5.86 6.32
N THR A 54 -19.32 4.82 5.50
CA THR A 54 -18.09 4.00 5.51
C THR A 54 -16.86 4.87 5.24
N THR A 55 -16.94 5.77 4.25
CA THR A 55 -15.88 6.73 3.91
C THR A 55 -15.57 7.67 5.06
N ILE A 56 -16.58 8.25 5.71
CA ILE A 56 -16.36 9.13 6.86
C ILE A 56 -15.70 8.37 8.02
N LEU A 57 -16.17 7.15 8.30
CA LEU A 57 -15.65 6.31 9.39
C LEU A 57 -14.17 6.00 9.19
N PHE A 58 -13.80 5.48 8.01
CA PHE A 58 -12.43 5.11 7.70
C PHE A 58 -11.53 6.32 7.47
N GLY A 59 -12.05 7.42 6.92
CA GLY A 59 -11.33 8.68 6.81
C GLY A 59 -10.93 9.25 8.17
N VAL A 60 -11.84 9.25 9.16
CA VAL A 60 -11.52 9.65 10.55
C VAL A 60 -10.48 8.70 11.16
N ALA A 61 -10.66 7.39 11.00
CA ALA A 61 -9.69 6.40 11.51
C ALA A 61 -8.30 6.59 10.89
N LEU A 62 -8.23 6.84 9.58
CA LEU A 62 -6.99 7.10 8.84
C LEU A 62 -6.31 8.37 9.34
N ILE A 63 -7.04 9.46 9.54
CA ILE A 63 -6.49 10.71 10.09
C ILE A 63 -5.88 10.46 11.47
N VAL A 64 -6.55 9.71 12.34
CA VAL A 64 -6.03 9.36 13.67
C VAL A 64 -4.76 8.51 13.55
N ALA A 65 -4.77 7.48 12.69
CA ALA A 65 -3.60 6.61 12.48
C ALA A 65 -2.40 7.38 11.92
N LEU A 66 -2.62 8.25 10.92
CA LEU A 66 -1.59 9.14 10.39
C LEU A 66 -1.06 10.08 11.48
N ALA A 67 -1.93 10.69 12.29
CA ALA A 67 -1.49 11.55 13.39
C ALA A 67 -0.59 10.82 14.39
N VAL A 68 -0.89 9.54 14.69
CA VAL A 68 -0.01 8.69 15.50
C VAL A 68 1.30 8.38 14.75
N GLN A 69 1.24 7.99 13.48
CA GLN A 69 2.40 7.68 12.64
C GLN A 69 3.38 8.87 12.53
N PHE A 70 2.89 10.08 12.26
CA PHE A 70 3.71 11.30 12.20
C PHE A 70 4.36 11.64 13.55
N ARG A 71 3.71 11.32 14.68
CA ARG A 71 4.26 11.54 16.03
C ARG A 71 5.35 10.54 16.40
N THR A 72 5.34 9.33 15.85
CA THR A 72 6.44 8.38 16.07
C THR A 72 7.74 8.93 15.47
N ARG A 73 8.91 8.51 15.96
CA ARG A 73 10.22 8.96 15.40
C ARG A 73 11.03 7.85 14.74
N ARG A 74 10.46 6.65 14.68
CA ARG A 74 11.07 5.44 14.14
C ARG A 74 9.98 4.52 13.62
N TYR A 75 10.37 3.62 12.72
CA TYR A 75 9.49 2.56 12.27
C TYR A 75 8.96 1.72 13.45
N THR A 76 7.63 1.65 13.56
CA THR A 76 6.91 0.82 14.54
C THR A 76 5.94 -0.06 13.76
N PRO A 77 6.19 -1.39 13.66
CA PRO A 77 5.47 -2.25 12.71
C PRO A 77 3.95 -2.15 12.79
N TRP A 78 3.37 -2.24 13.99
CA TRP A 78 1.92 -2.22 14.13
C TRP A 78 1.29 -0.87 13.73
N ILE A 79 1.96 0.26 13.98
CA ILE A 79 1.44 1.60 13.62
C ILE A 79 1.49 1.77 12.11
N TYR A 80 2.62 1.39 11.50
CA TYR A 80 2.81 1.51 10.06
C TYR A 80 1.84 0.61 9.31
N TRP A 81 1.73 -0.67 9.65
CA TRP A 81 0.85 -1.60 8.94
C TRP A 81 -0.64 -1.34 9.19
N LEU A 82 -1.02 -0.87 10.40
CA LEU A 82 -2.38 -0.36 10.62
C LEU A 82 -2.69 0.82 9.70
N THR A 83 -1.75 1.76 9.56
CA THR A 83 -1.90 2.90 8.65
C THR A 83 -2.03 2.43 7.20
N VAL A 84 -1.22 1.44 6.77
CA VAL A 84 -1.33 0.85 5.42
C VAL A 84 -2.69 0.20 5.19
N VAL A 85 -3.23 -0.56 6.16
CA VAL A 85 -4.58 -1.15 6.06
C VAL A 85 -5.64 -0.05 5.90
N LEU A 86 -5.60 0.99 6.72
CA LEU A 86 -6.55 2.09 6.65
C LEU A 86 -6.44 2.90 5.35
N VAL A 87 -5.22 3.16 4.88
CA VAL A 87 -5.01 3.76 3.56
C VAL A 87 -5.54 2.86 2.46
N SER A 88 -5.48 1.53 2.62
CA SER A 88 -6.02 0.60 1.64
C SER A 88 -7.52 0.66 1.52
N VAL A 89 -8.21 0.67 2.67
CA VAL A 89 -9.67 0.80 2.72
C VAL A 89 -10.07 2.16 2.14
N GLU A 90 -9.44 3.25 2.58
CA GLU A 90 -9.76 4.59 2.08
C GLU A 90 -9.48 4.74 0.57
N GLY A 91 -8.41 4.12 0.06
CA GLY A 91 -8.10 4.12 -1.36
C GLY A 91 -9.19 3.48 -2.22
N THR A 92 -9.79 2.37 -1.76
CA THR A 92 -10.98 1.77 -2.39
C THR A 92 -12.14 2.75 -2.35
N LEU A 93 -12.51 3.22 -1.16
CA LEU A 93 -13.66 4.10 -0.97
C LEU A 93 -13.55 5.39 -1.80
N LEU A 94 -12.36 5.95 -1.98
CA LEU A 94 -12.17 7.11 -2.86
C LEU A 94 -12.52 6.83 -4.32
N THR A 95 -12.17 5.64 -4.83
CA THR A 95 -12.54 5.21 -6.18
C THR A 95 -14.03 4.94 -6.27
N ASP A 96 -14.59 4.19 -5.33
CA ASP A 96 -16.01 3.80 -5.33
C ASP A 96 -16.92 5.03 -5.19
N ASN A 97 -16.54 6.03 -4.39
CA ASN A 97 -17.33 7.27 -4.31
C ASN A 97 -17.39 7.99 -5.66
N LEU A 98 -16.30 7.97 -6.43
CA LEU A 98 -16.31 8.55 -7.77
C LEU A 98 -17.15 7.69 -8.72
N THR A 99 -16.91 6.38 -8.76
CA THR A 99 -17.50 5.50 -9.76
C THR A 99 -18.92 5.09 -9.40
N ASP A 100 -19.17 4.55 -8.22
CA ASP A 100 -20.50 4.08 -7.81
C ASP A 100 -21.34 5.21 -7.21
N GLY A 101 -20.71 6.07 -6.41
CA GLY A 101 -21.39 7.21 -5.76
C GLY A 101 -21.74 8.35 -6.73
N HIS A 102 -20.85 8.64 -7.68
CA HIS A 102 -20.96 9.79 -8.58
C HIS A 102 -21.02 9.41 -10.06
N ASN A 103 -21.05 8.12 -10.41
CA ASN A 103 -21.13 7.63 -11.80
C ASN A 103 -19.99 8.13 -12.69
N VAL A 104 -18.80 8.34 -12.12
CA VAL A 104 -17.59 8.69 -12.88
C VAL A 104 -17.02 7.42 -13.52
N PRO A 105 -16.89 7.36 -14.86
CA PRO A 105 -16.34 6.19 -15.53
C PRO A 105 -14.92 5.83 -15.06
N LEU A 106 -14.64 4.54 -14.90
CA LEU A 106 -13.37 4.04 -14.36
C LEU A 106 -12.14 4.47 -15.17
N TRP A 107 -12.26 4.61 -16.49
CA TRP A 107 -11.16 5.13 -17.32
C TRP A 107 -10.81 6.60 -16.99
N ILE A 108 -11.80 7.41 -16.58
CA ILE A 108 -11.57 8.79 -16.13
C ILE A 108 -10.86 8.77 -14.78
N SER A 109 -11.39 8.03 -13.80
CA SER A 109 -10.78 7.89 -12.47
C SER A 109 -9.34 7.40 -12.57
N SER A 110 -9.10 6.34 -13.36
CA SER A 110 -7.76 5.80 -13.65
C SER A 110 -6.82 6.84 -14.26
N THR A 111 -7.30 7.62 -15.24
CA THR A 111 -6.50 8.66 -15.90
C THR A 111 -6.16 9.79 -14.93
N VAL A 112 -7.15 10.26 -14.16
CA VAL A 112 -6.97 11.35 -13.18
C VAL A 112 -6.00 10.94 -12.08
N PHE A 113 -6.16 9.74 -11.50
CA PHE A 113 -5.24 9.25 -10.48
C PHE A 113 -3.84 9.00 -11.03
N SER A 114 -3.70 8.57 -12.30
CA SER A 114 -2.39 8.42 -12.95
C SER A 114 -1.68 9.77 -13.09
N VAL A 115 -2.39 10.80 -13.58
CA VAL A 115 -1.86 12.16 -13.70
C VAL A 115 -1.51 12.72 -12.32
N LEU A 116 -2.39 12.55 -11.33
CA LEU A 116 -2.16 12.98 -9.96
C LEU A 116 -0.92 12.32 -9.37
N LEU A 117 -0.74 11.01 -9.59
CA LEU A 117 0.43 10.28 -9.12
C LEU A 117 1.73 10.82 -9.72
N VAL A 118 1.74 11.10 -11.02
CA VAL A 118 2.89 11.73 -11.70
C VAL A 118 3.19 13.10 -11.10
N VAL A 119 2.16 13.93 -10.86
CA VAL A 119 2.33 15.24 -10.22
C VAL A 119 2.89 15.11 -8.80
N VAL A 120 2.39 14.17 -8.00
CA VAL A 120 2.89 13.90 -6.65
C VAL A 120 4.36 13.48 -6.69
N PHE A 121 4.74 12.57 -7.58
CA PHE A 121 6.13 12.15 -7.75
C PHE A 121 7.03 13.30 -8.21
N ALA A 122 6.58 14.11 -9.17
CA ALA A 122 7.34 15.26 -9.66
C ALA A 122 7.55 16.32 -8.55
N ALA A 123 6.49 16.64 -7.80
CA ALA A 123 6.55 17.57 -6.68
C ALA A 123 7.45 17.06 -5.54
N TRP A 124 7.34 15.77 -5.20
CA TRP A 124 8.21 15.13 -4.22
C TRP A 124 9.68 15.18 -4.67
N TRP A 125 9.98 14.78 -5.91
CA TRP A 125 11.34 14.85 -6.45
C TRP A 125 11.89 16.27 -6.48
N TRP A 126 11.09 17.27 -6.88
CA TRP A 126 11.55 18.65 -6.90
C TRP A 126 11.95 19.14 -5.50
N ARG A 127 11.15 18.80 -4.48
CA ARG A 127 11.35 19.24 -3.10
C ARG A 127 12.46 18.47 -2.37
N GLU A 128 12.49 17.15 -2.50
CA GLU A 128 13.35 16.28 -1.68
C GLU A 128 14.54 15.70 -2.44
N ARG A 129 14.53 15.80 -3.78
CA ARG A 129 15.55 15.25 -4.70
C ARG A 129 15.80 13.75 -4.49
N THR A 130 14.79 13.04 -3.99
CA THR A 130 14.78 11.59 -3.82
C THR A 130 13.35 11.07 -3.83
N LEU A 131 13.15 9.90 -4.44
CA LEU A 131 11.93 9.10 -4.34
C LEU A 131 12.18 7.78 -3.58
N SER A 132 13.35 7.67 -2.93
CA SER A 132 13.74 6.45 -2.22
C SER A 132 13.00 6.34 -0.89
N ILE A 133 12.37 5.20 -0.67
CA ILE A 133 11.70 4.89 0.59
C ILE A 133 12.67 4.64 1.76
N HIS A 134 13.96 4.44 1.48
CA HIS A 134 15.00 4.30 2.50
C HIS A 134 15.40 5.65 3.11
N ALA A 135 14.89 6.76 2.55
CA ALA A 135 15.22 8.11 2.95
C ALA A 135 14.04 8.81 3.66
N VAL A 136 13.04 8.07 4.15
CA VAL A 136 11.85 8.62 4.82
C VAL A 136 12.18 8.90 6.29
N ASN A 137 13.01 9.92 6.47
CA ASN A 137 13.61 10.34 7.74
C ASN A 137 13.36 11.83 8.06
N THR A 138 12.40 12.46 7.39
CA THR A 138 11.92 13.82 7.72
C THR A 138 10.40 13.84 7.64
N GLY A 139 9.74 14.73 8.39
CA GLY A 139 8.28 14.86 8.32
C GLY A 139 7.77 15.25 6.92
N SER A 140 8.56 16.01 6.16
CA SER A 140 8.25 16.37 4.76
C SER A 140 8.27 15.12 3.86
N ARG A 141 9.32 14.29 3.94
CA ARG A 141 9.41 13.04 3.16
C ARG A 141 8.35 12.03 3.56
N GLU A 142 8.01 11.96 4.84
CA GLU A 142 6.93 11.11 5.35
C GLU A 142 5.57 11.55 4.80
N ALA A 143 5.31 12.85 4.70
CA ALA A 143 4.08 13.37 4.10
C ALA A 143 3.97 13.04 2.62
N TRP A 144 5.04 13.22 1.85
CA TRP A 144 5.07 12.81 0.44
C TRP A 144 4.87 11.32 0.30
N TYR A 145 5.54 10.51 1.13
CA TYR A 145 5.40 9.08 1.13
C TYR A 145 3.93 8.65 1.34
N TRP A 146 3.26 9.12 2.40
CA TRP A 146 1.87 8.74 2.66
C TRP A 146 0.89 9.26 1.61
N LEU A 147 1.13 10.47 1.07
CA LEU A 147 0.33 10.99 -0.04
C LEU A 147 0.48 10.12 -1.29
N THR A 148 1.72 9.75 -1.64
CA THR A 148 1.98 8.82 -2.74
C THR A 148 1.26 7.50 -2.49
N VAL A 149 1.40 6.91 -1.30
CA VAL A 149 0.72 5.65 -0.96
C VAL A 149 -0.79 5.78 -1.17
N LEU A 150 -1.44 6.79 -0.61
CA LEU A 150 -2.89 7.00 -0.78
C LEU A 150 -3.30 7.07 -2.26
N VAL A 151 -2.60 7.90 -3.06
CA VAL A 151 -2.90 8.05 -4.49
C VAL A 151 -2.65 6.75 -5.26
N THR A 152 -1.59 6.00 -4.93
CA THR A 152 -1.33 4.70 -5.59
C THR A 152 -2.39 3.66 -5.26
N PHE A 153 -2.99 3.72 -4.07
CA PHE A 153 -4.04 2.79 -3.67
C PHE A 153 -5.35 3.10 -4.40
N ALA A 154 -5.75 4.39 -4.47
CA ALA A 154 -6.91 4.80 -5.27
C ALA A 154 -6.71 4.47 -6.76
N LEU A 155 -5.54 4.80 -7.33
CA LEU A 155 -5.20 4.42 -8.71
C LEU A 155 -5.31 2.91 -8.92
N GLY A 156 -4.79 2.12 -7.97
CA GLY A 156 -4.74 0.68 -8.10
C GLY A 156 -6.10 0.00 -8.06
N THR A 157 -7.03 0.48 -7.23
CA THR A 157 -8.44 0.03 -7.26
C THR A 157 -9.05 0.37 -8.63
N ALA A 158 -8.99 1.65 -9.05
CA ALA A 158 -9.55 2.08 -10.33
C ALA A 158 -9.01 1.29 -11.54
N LEU A 159 -7.70 0.98 -11.56
CA LEU A 159 -7.10 0.17 -12.61
C LEU A 159 -7.50 -1.31 -12.55
N GLY A 160 -7.71 -1.86 -11.36
CA GLY A 160 -8.19 -3.23 -11.17
C GLY A 160 -9.57 -3.40 -11.78
N ASP A 161 -10.51 -2.55 -11.34
CA ASP A 161 -11.89 -2.57 -11.79
C ASP A 161 -11.99 -2.25 -13.28
N TRP A 162 -11.23 -1.25 -13.75
CA TRP A 162 -11.22 -0.90 -15.17
C TRP A 162 -10.69 -2.04 -16.03
N THR A 163 -9.74 -2.84 -15.54
CA THR A 163 -9.27 -4.03 -16.27
C THR A 163 -10.39 -5.04 -16.44
N VAL A 164 -11.16 -5.31 -15.39
CA VAL A 164 -12.32 -6.21 -15.44
C VAL A 164 -13.38 -5.66 -16.40
N GLU A 165 -13.74 -4.37 -16.29
CA GLU A 165 -14.72 -3.70 -17.16
C GLU A 165 -14.30 -3.74 -18.64
N LEU A 166 -13.04 -3.42 -18.94
CA LEU A 166 -12.54 -3.31 -20.31
C LEU A 166 -12.39 -4.67 -21.00
N THR A 167 -11.98 -5.70 -20.25
CA THR A 167 -11.66 -7.02 -20.81
C THR A 167 -12.83 -8.01 -20.74
N GLY A 168 -13.80 -7.77 -19.84
CA GLY A 168 -14.84 -8.75 -19.50
C GLY A 168 -14.29 -10.00 -18.82
N TRP A 169 -13.07 -9.97 -18.29
CA TRP A 169 -12.47 -11.09 -17.57
C TRP A 169 -13.10 -11.25 -16.20
N THR A 170 -13.12 -12.48 -15.70
CA THR A 170 -13.49 -12.72 -14.29
C THR A 170 -12.39 -12.17 -13.37
N PRO A 171 -12.72 -11.76 -12.13
CA PRO A 171 -11.74 -11.21 -11.21
C PRO A 171 -10.50 -12.11 -11.03
N GLY A 172 -10.71 -13.44 -10.98
CA GLY A 172 -9.63 -14.41 -10.86
C GLY A 172 -8.67 -14.45 -12.05
N VAL A 173 -9.15 -14.22 -13.28
CA VAL A 173 -8.29 -14.13 -14.47
C VAL A 173 -7.57 -12.77 -14.50
N SER A 174 -8.24 -11.70 -14.08
CA SER A 174 -7.67 -10.35 -14.00
C SER A 174 -6.46 -10.25 -13.07
N VAL A 175 -6.28 -11.18 -12.12
CA VAL A 175 -5.07 -11.32 -11.30
C VAL A 175 -3.80 -11.54 -12.14
N LEU A 176 -3.91 -12.22 -13.29
CA LEU A 176 -2.75 -12.60 -14.11
C LEU A 176 -2.01 -11.40 -14.71
N LEU A 177 -2.74 -10.33 -15.05
CA LEU A 177 -2.15 -9.12 -15.64
C LEU A 177 -1.19 -8.39 -14.67
N PRO A 178 -1.62 -7.93 -13.47
CA PRO A 178 -0.72 -7.29 -12.53
C PRO A 178 0.37 -8.26 -12.05
N LEU A 179 0.08 -9.56 -11.90
CA LEU A 179 1.09 -10.56 -11.55
C LEU A 179 2.19 -10.66 -12.62
N GLY A 180 1.81 -10.73 -13.89
CA GLY A 180 2.75 -10.75 -15.02
C GLY A 180 3.58 -9.49 -15.12
N LEU A 181 2.98 -8.32 -14.90
CA LEU A 181 3.68 -7.03 -14.89
C LEU A 181 4.65 -6.91 -13.69
N ILE A 182 4.29 -7.45 -12.52
CA ILE A 182 5.20 -7.53 -11.37
C ILE A 182 6.39 -8.46 -11.69
N ALA A 183 6.13 -9.61 -12.31
CA ALA A 183 7.20 -10.52 -12.74
C ALA A 183 8.14 -9.85 -13.76
N LEU A 184 7.60 -9.11 -14.74
CA LEU A 184 8.39 -8.34 -15.69
C LEU A 184 9.21 -7.24 -14.99
N THR A 185 8.62 -6.56 -14.01
CA THR A 185 9.31 -5.54 -13.20
C THR A 185 10.47 -6.15 -12.42
N LEU A 186 10.30 -7.36 -11.88
CA LEU A 186 11.37 -8.11 -11.20
C LEU A 186 12.50 -8.48 -12.17
N LEU A 187 12.18 -8.92 -13.38
CA LEU A 187 13.18 -9.19 -14.42
C LEU A 187 13.93 -7.93 -14.84
N ALA A 188 13.22 -6.81 -15.02
CA ALA A 188 13.82 -5.52 -15.34
C ALA A 188 14.77 -5.04 -14.22
N TRP A 189 14.38 -5.20 -12.96
CA TRP A 189 15.26 -4.92 -11.82
C TRP A 189 16.52 -5.80 -11.83
N ARG A 190 16.38 -7.11 -12.10
CA ARG A 190 17.53 -8.02 -12.25
C ARG A 190 18.43 -7.68 -13.44
N ALA A 191 17.88 -7.07 -14.48
CA ALA A 191 18.62 -6.56 -15.63
C ALA A 191 19.30 -5.20 -15.38
N GLY A 192 19.20 -4.64 -14.16
CA GLY A 192 19.90 -3.41 -13.77
C GLY A 192 19.08 -2.12 -13.94
N VAL A 193 17.77 -2.20 -14.19
CA VAL A 193 16.90 -1.03 -14.17
C VAL A 193 16.84 -0.41 -12.76
N ASN A 194 16.71 0.90 -12.69
CA ASN A 194 16.73 1.68 -11.45
C ASN A 194 15.81 1.09 -10.36
N ALA A 195 16.39 0.77 -9.19
CA ALA A 195 15.69 0.10 -8.09
C ALA A 195 14.52 0.91 -7.50
N VAL A 196 14.60 2.24 -7.51
CA VAL A 196 13.52 3.11 -7.00
C VAL A 196 12.34 3.08 -7.97
N ALA A 197 12.61 3.16 -9.28
CA ALA A 197 11.56 3.08 -10.30
C ALA A 197 10.88 1.71 -10.29
N THR A 198 11.64 0.62 -10.29
CA THR A 198 11.08 -0.74 -10.27
C THR A 198 10.32 -1.01 -8.97
N PHE A 199 10.77 -0.47 -7.83
CA PHE A 199 10.03 -0.52 -6.58
C PHE A 199 8.66 0.14 -6.73
N TRP A 200 8.58 1.38 -7.21
CA TRP A 200 7.30 2.09 -7.32
C TRP A 200 6.35 1.43 -8.31
N VAL A 201 6.86 0.92 -9.44
CA VAL A 201 6.04 0.16 -10.40
C VAL A 201 5.47 -1.10 -9.75
N ALA A 202 6.31 -1.93 -9.13
CA ALA A 202 5.85 -3.11 -8.40
C ALA A 202 4.88 -2.72 -7.27
N PHE A 203 5.16 -1.60 -6.59
CA PHE A 203 4.32 -1.09 -5.51
C PHE A 203 2.92 -0.72 -6.01
N ILE A 204 2.81 -0.01 -7.14
CA ILE A 204 1.51 0.33 -7.72
C ILE A 204 0.77 -0.94 -8.14
N LEU A 205 1.43 -1.87 -8.82
CA LEU A 205 0.82 -3.09 -9.38
C LEU A 205 0.32 -4.08 -8.32
N THR A 206 0.87 -4.08 -7.11
CA THR A 206 0.34 -4.93 -6.03
C THR A 206 -1.06 -4.54 -5.54
N ARG A 207 -1.53 -3.32 -5.84
CA ARG A 207 -2.88 -2.91 -5.47
C ARG A 207 -3.95 -3.58 -6.35
N PRO A 208 -3.95 -3.43 -7.69
CA PRO A 208 -4.91 -4.15 -8.54
C PRO A 208 -4.76 -5.67 -8.40
N LEU A 209 -3.56 -6.17 -8.12
CA LEU A 209 -3.38 -7.59 -7.75
C LEU A 209 -4.20 -7.97 -6.51
N GLY A 210 -4.12 -7.17 -5.46
CA GLY A 210 -4.83 -7.43 -4.20
C GLY A 210 -6.35 -7.26 -4.31
N ALA A 211 -6.80 -6.22 -5.02
CA ALA A 211 -8.22 -5.97 -5.31
C ALA A 211 -8.84 -7.18 -6.04
N ASN A 212 -8.28 -7.55 -7.19
CA ASN A 212 -8.76 -8.68 -7.98
C ASN A 212 -8.74 -10.02 -7.21
N ILE A 213 -7.78 -10.22 -6.29
CA ILE A 213 -7.78 -11.38 -5.39
C ILE A 213 -8.93 -11.29 -4.39
N GLY A 214 -9.17 -10.12 -3.78
CA GLY A 214 -10.29 -9.87 -2.88
C GLY A 214 -11.62 -10.21 -3.56
N ASP A 215 -11.85 -9.62 -4.73
CA ASP A 215 -13.05 -9.82 -5.55
C ASP A 215 -13.21 -11.29 -5.97
N TYR A 216 -12.12 -11.92 -6.40
CA TYR A 216 -12.17 -13.34 -6.75
C TYR A 216 -12.63 -14.22 -5.57
N LEU A 217 -12.23 -13.90 -4.34
CA LEU A 217 -12.64 -14.66 -3.16
C LEU A 217 -14.09 -14.35 -2.77
N SER A 218 -14.53 -13.10 -2.90
CA SER A 218 -15.85 -12.63 -2.46
C SER A 218 -16.97 -12.90 -3.47
N SER A 219 -16.74 -12.63 -4.76
CA SER A 219 -17.73 -12.68 -5.83
C SER A 219 -18.36 -14.07 -6.01
N ASP A 220 -19.56 -14.08 -6.58
CA ASP A 220 -20.32 -15.30 -6.83
C ASP A 220 -19.68 -16.18 -7.91
N LYS A 221 -19.99 -17.49 -7.86
CA LYS A 221 -19.49 -18.45 -8.85
C LYS A 221 -19.96 -18.15 -10.28
N SER A 222 -21.11 -17.49 -10.44
CA SER A 222 -21.61 -17.04 -11.75
C SER A 222 -20.74 -15.95 -12.37
N GLU A 223 -20.03 -15.18 -11.55
CA GLU A 223 -19.12 -14.10 -11.97
C GLU A 223 -17.65 -14.60 -12.03
N GLY A 224 -17.44 -15.89 -11.77
CA GLY A 224 -16.13 -16.53 -11.74
C GLY A 224 -15.37 -16.35 -10.43
N GLY A 225 -16.04 -15.97 -9.34
CA GLY A 225 -15.49 -15.95 -7.98
C GLY A 225 -15.68 -17.27 -7.21
N LEU A 226 -15.22 -17.31 -5.97
CA LEU A 226 -15.30 -18.49 -5.09
C LEU A 226 -16.57 -18.54 -4.23
N ALA A 227 -17.37 -17.47 -4.20
CA ALA A 227 -18.56 -17.31 -3.37
C ALA A 227 -18.29 -17.55 -1.87
N LEU A 228 -17.15 -17.09 -1.36
CA LEU A 228 -16.84 -17.15 0.07
C LEU A 228 -17.48 -16.00 0.86
N GLY A 229 -18.07 -15.04 0.15
CA GLY A 229 -18.52 -13.76 0.69
C GLY A 229 -17.35 -12.87 1.12
N THR A 230 -17.65 -11.70 1.64
CA THR A 230 -16.65 -10.69 2.01
C THR A 230 -16.11 -10.88 3.43
N LEU A 231 -16.91 -11.42 4.36
CA LEU A 231 -16.54 -11.53 5.79
C LEU A 231 -15.39 -12.50 6.06
N TRP A 232 -15.50 -13.76 5.60
CA TRP A 232 -14.52 -14.80 5.95
C TRP A 232 -13.14 -14.56 5.34
N PRO A 233 -13.01 -14.18 4.05
CA PRO A 233 -11.72 -13.76 3.49
C PRO A 233 -11.13 -12.56 4.26
N SER A 234 -11.94 -11.54 4.58
CA SER A 234 -11.48 -10.38 5.33
C SER A 234 -10.92 -10.74 6.71
N LEU A 235 -11.61 -11.62 7.45
CA LEU A 235 -11.12 -12.10 8.75
C LEU A 235 -9.82 -12.91 8.61
N ALA A 236 -9.72 -13.77 7.59
CA ALA A 236 -8.52 -14.55 7.33
C ALA A 236 -7.32 -13.65 6.99
N PHE A 237 -7.52 -12.64 6.14
CA PHE A 237 -6.50 -11.64 5.81
C PHE A 237 -6.10 -10.81 7.03
N LEU A 238 -7.05 -10.31 7.83
CA LEU A 238 -6.75 -9.57 9.06
C LEU A 238 -5.95 -10.42 10.06
N ALA A 239 -6.32 -11.69 10.23
CA ALA A 239 -5.58 -12.62 11.09
C ALA A 239 -4.15 -12.87 10.57
N ALA A 240 -3.97 -13.03 9.26
CA ALA A 240 -2.66 -13.19 8.64
C ALA A 240 -1.80 -11.92 8.78
N ILE A 241 -2.39 -10.74 8.57
CA ILE A 241 -1.73 -9.44 8.80
C ILE A 241 -1.28 -9.35 10.25
N LEU A 242 -2.16 -9.64 11.20
CA LEU A 242 -1.83 -9.62 12.63
C LEU A 242 -0.68 -10.57 12.96
N ALA A 243 -0.70 -11.80 12.44
CA ALA A 243 0.37 -12.77 12.64
C ALA A 243 1.72 -12.27 12.10
N VAL A 244 1.75 -11.68 10.90
CA VAL A 244 2.96 -11.11 10.33
C VAL A 244 3.42 -9.88 11.12
N VAL A 245 2.51 -8.99 11.54
CA VAL A 245 2.84 -7.81 12.38
C VAL A 245 3.44 -8.23 13.72
N VAL A 246 2.88 -9.26 14.37
CA VAL A 246 3.42 -9.80 15.63
C VAL A 246 4.80 -10.40 15.39
N TYR A 247 4.96 -11.22 14.34
CA TYR A 247 6.26 -11.79 13.97
C TYR A 247 7.31 -10.70 13.72
N LEU A 248 7.00 -9.67 12.92
CA LEU A 248 7.90 -8.55 12.63
C LEU A 248 8.21 -7.72 13.88
N SER A 249 7.22 -7.53 14.76
CA SER A 249 7.43 -6.80 16.02
C SER A 249 8.39 -7.52 16.97
N VAL A 250 8.35 -8.86 17.00
CA VAL A 250 9.23 -9.70 17.84
C VAL A 250 10.60 -9.89 17.20
N SER A 251 10.65 -10.28 15.93
CA SER A 251 11.88 -10.63 15.22
C SER A 251 12.68 -9.43 14.74
N LYS A 252 12.02 -8.28 14.50
CA LYS A 252 12.61 -7.01 14.04
C LYS A 252 13.42 -7.11 12.74
N VAL A 253 13.25 -8.19 11.98
CA VAL A 253 13.97 -8.45 10.72
C VAL A 253 13.72 -7.41 9.62
N ASP A 254 12.70 -6.58 9.80
CA ASP A 254 12.27 -5.53 8.89
C ASP A 254 12.76 -4.12 9.30
N ARG A 255 13.60 -4.01 10.33
CA ARG A 255 14.21 -2.74 10.73
C ARG A 255 15.51 -2.46 9.98
N THR A 256 15.57 -1.32 9.31
CA THR A 256 16.76 -0.82 8.60
C THR A 256 18.00 -0.75 9.51
N GLU A 257 17.83 -0.32 10.76
CA GLU A 257 18.93 -0.18 11.73
C GLU A 257 19.60 -1.51 12.08
N GLU A 258 18.82 -2.58 12.24
CA GLU A 258 19.32 -3.89 12.71
C GLU A 258 20.05 -4.63 11.58
N ARG A 259 19.59 -4.43 10.33
CA ARG A 259 20.26 -4.96 9.14
C ARG A 259 21.60 -4.28 8.86
N ALA A 260 21.67 -2.95 9.00
CA ALA A 260 22.94 -2.23 8.85
C ALA A 260 24.00 -2.72 9.85
N VAL A 261 23.59 -3.07 11.07
CA VAL A 261 24.48 -3.68 12.08
C VAL A 261 24.90 -5.10 11.67
N SER A 262 23.96 -5.93 11.19
CA SER A 262 24.26 -7.28 10.69
C SER A 262 25.23 -7.28 9.51
N ASP A 263 25.05 -6.39 8.54
CA ASP A 263 25.89 -6.29 7.35
C ASP A 263 27.29 -5.74 7.69
N SER A 264 27.44 -4.97 8.77
CA SER A 264 28.74 -4.51 9.26
C SER A 264 29.53 -5.55 10.07
N ALA A 265 28.85 -6.62 10.52
CA ALA A 265 29.43 -7.69 11.32
C ALA A 265 29.79 -8.95 10.51
N ALA A 266 29.41 -8.99 9.23
CA ALA A 266 29.70 -10.07 8.27
C ALA A 266 30.87 -9.68 7.36
#